data_AF-A0AAD9S787-F1
#
_entry.id   AF-A0AAD9S787-F1
#
_cell.length_a   1.000
_cell.length_b   1.000
_cell.length_c   1.000
_cell.angle_alpha   90.00
_cell.angle_beta   90.00
_cell.angle_gamma   90.00
#
_symmetry.space_group_name_H-M   'P 1'
#
loop_
_entity.id
_entity.type
_entity.pdbx_description
1 polymer ?
#
loop_
_entity_poly.entity_id
_entity_poly.type
_entity_poly.pdbx_seq_one_letter_code
_entity_poly.pdbx_strand_id
1 'polypeptide(L)'
;MSLWDNPQGTGTNESDQNVIEIDSDGDLTLIVGRTKTRFLVCSKALSRSAAFWKCCLYGKFKEAKPAHGLEWVVELPEDNPSGLGCVLLLVHGLGHNLPKINLELAFKITVITNKYDMTRFLWAVAASWLETLKPHLPDEGSDDTIVPQVQWLWVTKELGDAQEHSETLLDLSQMVSTTSDSKAHVLLRPHSPDDKATLTRDTLRCYDAERNVMLAVVDKSYSSNYQRH
;
A
#
# COMPACT_ATOMS: atom_id res chain seq x y z
N MET A 1 16.77 5.45 14.55
CA MET A 1 17.19 5.27 13.15
C MET A 1 16.37 4.11 12.63
N SER A 2 15.31 4.39 11.86
CA SER A 2 14.47 3.33 11.30
C SER A 2 15.20 2.66 10.14
N LEU A 3 14.86 1.41 9.83
CA LEU A 3 15.35 0.69 8.64
C LEU A 3 15.12 1.47 7.32
N TRP A 4 14.31 2.53 7.37
CA TRP A 4 13.87 3.35 6.24
C TRP A 4 14.56 4.71 6.17
N ASP A 5 15.33 5.10 7.19
CA ASP A 5 16.09 6.35 7.21
C ASP A 5 17.44 6.12 6.55
N ASN A 6 17.53 6.41 5.25
CA ASN A 6 18.76 6.26 4.48
C ASN A 6 19.84 7.25 4.99
N PRO A 7 21.03 6.80 5.44
CA PRO A 7 22.12 7.71 5.70
C PRO A 7 22.69 8.17 4.36
N GLN A 8 22.49 9.43 4.01
CA GLN A 8 23.25 10.03 2.91
C GLN A 8 24.73 10.06 3.31
N GLY A 9 25.49 9.10 2.79
CA GLY A 9 26.93 8.97 2.93
C GLY A 9 27.63 9.23 1.60
N THR A 10 28.50 10.23 1.65
CA THR A 10 29.47 10.70 0.65
C THR A 10 30.15 9.60 -0.16
N GLY A 11 30.38 9.89 -1.45
CA GLY A 11 30.61 8.90 -2.48
C GLY A 11 31.87 8.02 -2.36
N THR A 12 31.71 6.79 -2.85
CA THR A 12 32.57 6.12 -3.83
C THR A 12 31.85 4.86 -4.35
N ASN A 13 31.82 4.67 -5.67
CA ASN A 13 31.48 3.46 -6.45
C ASN A 13 30.00 3.01 -6.52
N GLU A 14 29.53 2.89 -7.76
CA GLU A 14 28.14 2.71 -8.21
C GLU A 14 27.59 1.27 -8.12
N SER A 15 28.14 0.41 -7.25
CA SER A 15 27.78 -1.03 -7.22
C SER A 15 27.34 -1.62 -5.87
N ASP A 16 27.39 -0.87 -4.76
CA ASP A 16 26.90 -1.35 -3.46
C ASP A 16 25.60 -0.65 -3.06
N GLN A 17 24.49 -1.03 -3.70
CA GLN A 17 23.17 -0.72 -3.13
C GLN A 17 22.93 -1.66 -1.95
N ASN A 18 22.96 -1.11 -0.73
CA ASN A 18 22.74 -1.81 0.53
C ASN A 18 21.50 -2.75 0.44
N VAL A 19 21.71 -4.05 0.67
CA VAL A 19 20.64 -5.04 0.68
C VAL A 19 20.04 -5.10 2.06
N ILE A 20 18.73 -4.92 2.17
CA ILE A 20 18.00 -5.07 3.42
C ILE A 20 17.75 -6.56 3.64
N GLU A 21 18.48 -7.15 4.58
CA GLU A 21 18.32 -8.55 4.97
C GLU A 21 17.08 -8.71 5.85
N ILE A 22 16.00 -9.26 5.28
CA ILE A 22 14.84 -9.71 6.05
C ILE A 22 15.08 -11.12 6.60
N ASP A 23 15.83 -11.92 5.85
CA ASP A 23 16.24 -13.27 6.23
C ASP A 23 17.71 -13.47 5.83
N SER A 24 18.58 -13.69 6.81
CA SER A 24 20.03 -13.86 6.57
C SER A 24 20.34 -15.13 5.80
N ASP A 25 19.46 -16.14 5.86
CA ASP A 25 19.55 -17.38 5.08
C ASP A 25 18.68 -17.31 3.80
N GLY A 26 18.30 -16.10 3.39
CA GLY A 26 17.45 -15.84 2.22
C GLY A 26 18.05 -16.37 0.92
N ASP A 27 17.17 -16.76 0.00
CA ASP A 27 17.54 -17.33 -1.30
C ASP A 27 16.94 -16.56 -2.49
N LEU A 28 16.28 -15.43 -2.23
CA LEU A 28 15.60 -14.58 -3.20
C LEU A 28 15.84 -13.10 -2.88
N THR A 29 16.29 -12.35 -3.87
CA THR A 29 16.40 -10.89 -3.81
C THR A 29 15.22 -10.25 -4.54
N LEU A 30 14.42 -9.45 -3.83
CA LEU A 30 13.39 -8.60 -4.42
C LEU A 30 13.94 -7.20 -4.66
N ILE A 31 13.83 -6.68 -5.89
CA ILE A 31 14.16 -5.30 -6.24
C ILE A 31 12.85 -4.53 -6.37
N VAL A 32 12.59 -3.63 -5.44
CA VAL A 32 11.27 -3.03 -5.25
C VAL A 32 11.28 -1.54 -5.54
N GLY A 33 10.25 -1.10 -6.28
CA GLY A 33 9.99 0.30 -6.57
C GLY A 33 11.02 0.94 -7.50
N ARG A 34 10.77 2.22 -7.82
CA ARG A 34 11.66 3.03 -8.67
C ARG A 34 13.03 3.28 -8.07
N THR A 35 13.12 3.28 -6.73
CA THR A 35 14.38 3.41 -6.00
C THR A 35 15.21 2.13 -6.00
N LYS A 36 14.68 1.02 -6.56
CA LYS A 36 15.34 -0.28 -6.63
C LYS A 36 15.82 -0.80 -5.27
N THR A 37 14.98 -0.63 -4.24
CA THR A 37 15.31 -1.11 -2.89
C THR A 37 15.43 -2.62 -2.91
N ARG A 38 16.54 -3.17 -2.42
CA ARG A 38 16.84 -4.60 -2.47
C ARG A 38 16.49 -5.26 -1.13
N PHE A 39 15.67 -6.30 -1.15
CA PHE A 39 15.35 -7.11 0.02
C PHE A 39 15.81 -8.55 -0.18
N LEU A 40 16.64 -9.08 0.73
CA LEU A 40 16.98 -10.50 0.77
C LEU A 40 15.97 -11.22 1.65
N VAL A 41 15.25 -12.18 1.06
CA VAL A 41 14.16 -12.93 1.72
C VAL A 41 14.27 -14.43 1.44
N CYS A 42 13.65 -15.23 2.30
CA CYS A 42 13.39 -16.65 2.07
C CYS A 42 12.17 -16.84 1.17
N SER A 43 12.39 -17.31 -0.06
CA SER A 43 11.33 -17.57 -1.05
C SER A 43 10.29 -18.59 -0.56
N LYS A 44 10.67 -19.51 0.33
CA LYS A 44 9.75 -20.49 0.92
C LYS A 44 8.80 -19.86 1.92
N ALA A 45 9.24 -18.86 2.70
CA ALA A 45 8.36 -18.12 3.59
C ALA A 45 7.32 -17.34 2.77
N LEU A 46 7.78 -16.63 1.74
CA LEU A 46 6.93 -15.86 0.84
C LEU A 46 5.95 -16.72 0.02
N SER A 47 6.39 -17.85 -0.52
CA SER A 47 5.48 -18.75 -1.25
C SER A 47 4.43 -19.42 -0.37
N ARG A 48 4.68 -19.60 0.93
CA ARG A 48 3.64 -20.05 1.87
C ARG A 48 2.66 -18.94 2.26
N SER A 49 3.05 -17.67 2.12
CA SER A 49 2.22 -16.55 2.54
C SER A 49 1.11 -16.23 1.53
N ALA A 50 1.28 -16.48 0.23
CA ALA A 50 0.19 -16.32 -0.72
C ALA A 50 0.29 -17.28 -1.91
N ALA A 51 -0.87 -17.70 -2.42
CA ALA A 51 -0.96 -18.51 -3.63
C ALA A 51 -0.33 -17.78 -4.83
N PHE A 52 -0.50 -16.46 -4.90
CA PHE A 52 0.16 -15.61 -5.89
C PHE A 52 1.68 -15.84 -5.90
N TRP A 53 2.35 -15.70 -4.75
CA TRP A 53 3.79 -15.86 -4.64
C TRP A 53 4.24 -17.28 -4.96
N LYS A 54 3.48 -18.29 -4.52
CA LYS A 54 3.78 -19.68 -4.89
C LYS A 54 3.76 -19.90 -6.40
N CYS A 55 2.71 -19.41 -7.08
CA CYS A 55 2.58 -19.53 -8.52
C CYS A 55 3.67 -18.73 -9.25
N CYS A 56 3.97 -17.51 -8.80
CA CYS A 56 4.96 -16.63 -9.40
C CYS A 56 6.39 -17.21 -9.29
N LEU A 57 6.78 -17.62 -8.09
CA LEU A 57 8.16 -18.03 -7.78
C LEU A 57 8.48 -19.48 -8.20
N TYR A 58 7.48 -20.35 -8.28
CA TYR A 58 7.69 -21.78 -8.56
C TYR A 58 6.85 -22.30 -9.74
N GLY A 59 6.17 -21.41 -10.46
CA GLY A 59 5.43 -21.72 -11.67
C GLY A 59 6.25 -21.50 -12.94
N LYS A 60 5.57 -21.11 -14.02
CA LYS A 60 6.17 -20.89 -15.36
C LYS A 60 6.25 -19.39 -15.71
N PHE A 61 6.59 -18.57 -14.72
CA PHE A 61 6.72 -17.13 -14.89
C PHE A 61 8.19 -16.71 -14.99
N LYS A 62 8.45 -15.48 -15.45
CA LYS A 62 9.82 -14.96 -15.57
C LYS A 62 10.50 -14.80 -14.20
N GLU A 63 9.69 -14.63 -13.16
CA GLU A 63 10.09 -14.51 -11.76
C GLU A 63 10.40 -15.87 -11.10
N ALA A 64 10.14 -16.97 -11.80
CA ALA A 64 10.33 -18.31 -11.25
C ALA A 64 11.81 -18.60 -10.97
N LYS A 65 12.05 -19.51 -10.01
CA LYS A 65 13.40 -19.89 -9.61
C LYS A 65 14.25 -20.28 -10.82
N PRO A 66 15.41 -19.63 -11.05
CA PRO A 66 16.25 -19.96 -12.19
C PRO A 66 16.86 -21.36 -12.02
N ALA A 67 17.25 -21.95 -13.14
CA ALA A 67 18.03 -23.18 -13.13
C ALA A 67 19.47 -22.90 -12.66
N HIS A 68 20.02 -23.82 -11.86
CA HIS A 68 21.45 -23.97 -11.53
C HIS A 68 22.22 -22.68 -11.18
N GLY A 69 22.33 -22.37 -9.88
CA GLY A 69 23.38 -21.50 -9.33
C GLY A 69 23.34 -20.02 -9.74
N LEU A 70 22.38 -19.62 -10.56
CA LEU A 70 22.13 -18.21 -10.89
C LEU A 70 21.49 -17.51 -9.69
N GLU A 71 21.86 -16.25 -9.50
CA GLU A 71 21.20 -15.38 -8.51
C GLU A 71 19.71 -15.28 -8.83
N TRP A 72 18.87 -15.51 -7.82
CA TRP A 72 17.43 -15.39 -7.98
C TRP A 72 16.98 -13.98 -7.61
N VAL A 73 16.74 -13.18 -8.65
CA VAL A 73 16.31 -11.78 -8.52
C VAL A 73 14.94 -11.59 -9.17
N VAL A 74 14.04 -10.91 -8.47
CA VAL A 74 12.72 -10.54 -8.98
C VAL A 74 12.53 -9.03 -8.87
N GLU A 75 12.20 -8.39 -9.99
CA GLU A 75 11.94 -6.94 -10.06
C GLU A 75 10.44 -6.64 -9.92
N LEU A 76 10.13 -5.72 -9.02
CA LEU A 76 8.79 -5.26 -8.67
C LEU A 76 8.74 -3.71 -8.73
N PRO A 77 8.87 -3.12 -9.93
CA PRO A 77 9.08 -1.67 -10.08
C PRO A 77 7.87 -0.82 -9.66
N GLU A 78 6.68 -1.40 -9.68
CA GLU A 78 5.42 -0.73 -9.33
C GLU A 78 5.07 -0.84 -7.83
N ASP A 79 5.80 -1.65 -7.07
CA ASP A 79 5.51 -1.85 -5.65
C ASP A 79 6.19 -0.79 -4.78
N ASN A 80 5.50 -0.39 -3.72
CA ASN A 80 6.05 0.55 -2.74
C ASN A 80 7.04 -0.18 -1.80
N PRO A 81 8.31 0.26 -1.71
CA PRO A 81 9.32 -0.40 -0.88
C PRO A 81 8.98 -0.45 0.62
N SER A 82 8.44 0.63 1.18
CA SER A 82 8.11 0.70 2.60
C SER A 82 6.93 -0.22 2.95
N GLY A 83 5.89 -0.22 2.12
CA GLY A 83 4.73 -1.09 2.29
C GLY A 83 5.10 -2.57 2.14
N LEU A 84 5.78 -2.93 1.05
CA LEU A 84 6.17 -4.32 0.81
C LEU A 84 7.19 -4.81 1.83
N GLY A 85 8.18 -4.00 2.21
CA GLY A 85 9.15 -4.36 3.23
C GLY A 85 8.52 -4.66 4.60
N CYS A 86 7.49 -3.90 5.00
CA CYS A 86 6.73 -4.22 6.22
C CYS A 86 5.97 -5.55 6.10
N VAL A 87 5.37 -5.82 4.93
CA VAL A 87 4.70 -7.11 4.69
C VAL A 87 5.71 -8.27 4.69
N LEU A 88 6.92 -8.07 4.17
CA LEU A 88 7.99 -9.07 4.24
C LEU A 88 8.39 -9.34 5.70
N LEU A 89 8.54 -8.31 6.55
CA LEU A 89 8.77 -8.52 7.99
C LEU A 89 7.66 -9.37 8.62
N LEU A 90 6.39 -9.09 8.31
CA LEU A 90 5.26 -9.87 8.83
C LEU A 90 5.27 -11.33 8.36
N VAL A 91 5.52 -11.57 7.08
CA VAL A 91 5.62 -12.91 6.48
C VAL A 91 6.74 -13.74 7.11
N HIS A 92 7.81 -13.07 7.55
CA HIS A 92 8.96 -13.67 8.21
C HIS A 92 8.83 -13.75 9.74
N GLY A 93 7.69 -13.35 10.32
CA GLY A 93 7.49 -13.38 11.78
C GLY A 93 8.26 -12.29 12.54
N LEU A 94 8.77 -11.28 11.83
CA LEU A 94 9.54 -10.16 12.35
C LEU A 94 8.67 -8.91 12.60
N GLY A 95 7.40 -9.10 12.95
CA GLY A 95 6.45 -8.00 13.17
C GLY A 95 6.87 -7.01 14.26
N HIS A 96 7.70 -7.44 15.21
CA HIS A 96 8.27 -6.58 16.25
C HIS A 96 9.28 -5.55 15.71
N ASN A 97 9.81 -5.76 14.50
CA ASN A 97 10.72 -4.84 13.81
C ASN A 97 9.98 -3.83 12.92
N LEU A 98 8.64 -3.85 12.91
CA LEU A 98 7.88 -2.85 12.18
C LEU A 98 8.15 -1.45 12.76
N PRO A 99 8.29 -0.43 11.89
CA PRO A 99 8.35 0.94 12.37
C PRO A 99 7.04 1.34 13.05
N LYS A 100 7.07 2.46 13.78
CA LYS A 100 5.85 3.05 14.35
C LYS A 100 4.85 3.31 13.23
N ILE A 101 3.64 2.78 13.38
CA ILE A 101 2.59 2.92 12.38
C ILE A 101 2.07 4.36 12.32
N ASN A 102 1.96 4.88 11.11
CA ASN A 102 1.23 6.11 10.79
C ASN A 102 0.26 5.81 9.63
N LEU A 103 -0.63 6.75 9.30
CA LEU A 103 -1.69 6.52 8.33
C LEU A 103 -1.13 6.18 6.94
N GLU A 104 -0.11 6.91 6.50
CA GLU A 104 0.53 6.70 5.20
C GLU A 104 1.13 5.29 5.09
N LEU A 105 1.82 4.82 6.13
CA LEU A 105 2.41 3.49 6.13
C LEU A 105 1.34 2.41 6.23
N ALA A 106 0.31 2.59 7.06
CA ALA A 106 -0.83 1.67 7.13
C ALA A 106 -1.52 1.53 5.78
N PHE A 107 -1.72 2.65 5.07
CA PHE A 107 -2.24 2.68 3.72
C PHE A 107 -1.34 1.90 2.74
N LYS A 108 -0.02 2.15 2.74
CA LYS A 108 0.93 1.42 1.88
C LYS A 108 0.92 -0.09 2.16
N ILE A 109 0.85 -0.49 3.43
CA ILE A 109 0.79 -1.91 3.82
C ILE A 109 -0.52 -2.54 3.34
N THR A 110 -1.66 -1.90 3.60
CA THR A 110 -2.99 -2.40 3.21
C THR A 110 -3.16 -2.50 1.70
N VAL A 111 -2.58 -1.59 0.91
CA VAL A 111 -2.53 -1.71 -0.56
C VAL A 111 -1.77 -2.96 -0.99
N ILE A 112 -0.60 -3.23 -0.41
CA ILE A 112 0.21 -4.41 -0.74
C ILE A 112 -0.50 -5.69 -0.30
N THR A 113 -1.07 -5.73 0.90
CA THR A 113 -1.78 -6.93 1.37
C THR A 113 -3.02 -7.22 0.55
N ASN A 114 -3.76 -6.19 0.11
CA ASN A 114 -4.88 -6.36 -0.80
C ASN A 114 -4.42 -6.92 -2.16
N LYS A 115 -3.39 -6.31 -2.77
CA LYS A 115 -2.84 -6.70 -4.08
C LYS A 115 -2.45 -8.18 -4.15
N TYR A 116 -1.88 -8.71 -3.07
CA TYR A 116 -1.35 -10.07 -3.01
C TYR A 116 -2.19 -11.05 -2.20
N ASP A 117 -3.41 -10.66 -1.78
CA ASP A 117 -4.31 -11.50 -0.96
C ASP A 117 -3.66 -11.97 0.36
N MET A 118 -3.10 -11.00 1.10
CA MET A 118 -2.35 -11.19 2.34
C MET A 118 -2.94 -10.41 3.53
N THR A 119 -4.17 -9.91 3.42
CA THR A 119 -4.85 -9.10 4.47
C THR A 119 -4.88 -9.79 5.83
N ARG A 120 -4.96 -11.13 5.85
CA ARG A 120 -4.98 -11.95 7.07
C ARG A 120 -3.76 -11.77 7.97
N PHE A 121 -2.62 -11.32 7.45
CA PHE A 121 -1.44 -11.02 8.26
C PHE A 121 -1.63 -9.77 9.14
N LEU A 122 -2.61 -8.93 8.82
CA LEU A 122 -2.91 -7.71 9.57
C LEU A 122 -3.92 -7.94 10.70
N TRP A 123 -4.66 -9.06 10.71
CA TRP A 123 -5.76 -9.28 11.65
C TRP A 123 -5.34 -9.17 13.12
N ALA A 124 -4.14 -9.65 13.47
CA ALA A 124 -3.63 -9.57 14.85
C ALA A 124 -3.29 -8.14 15.31
N VAL A 125 -3.06 -7.22 14.37
CA VAL A 125 -2.65 -5.83 14.65
C VAL A 125 -3.72 -4.80 14.27
N ALA A 126 -4.78 -5.22 13.56
CA ALA A 126 -5.79 -4.35 12.97
C ALA A 126 -6.43 -3.40 14.01
N ALA A 127 -6.98 -3.94 15.10
CA ALA A 127 -7.62 -3.14 16.14
C ALA A 127 -6.64 -2.13 16.77
N SER A 128 -5.43 -2.59 17.12
CA SER A 128 -4.40 -1.73 17.72
C SER A 128 -3.96 -0.61 16.78
N TRP A 129 -3.88 -0.87 15.47
CA TRP A 129 -3.56 0.15 14.48
C TRP A 129 -4.69 1.17 14.35
N LEU A 130 -5.94 0.74 14.24
CA LEU A 130 -7.08 1.65 14.14
C LEU A 130 -7.16 2.58 15.35
N GLU A 131 -7.02 2.03 16.57
CA GLU A 131 -6.98 2.82 17.82
C GLU A 131 -5.80 3.79 17.86
N THR A 132 -4.64 3.40 17.31
CA THR A 132 -3.45 4.26 17.26
C THR A 132 -3.59 5.38 16.23
N LEU A 133 -4.21 5.09 15.09
CA LEU A 133 -4.27 5.99 13.93
C LEU A 133 -5.39 7.02 14.07
N LYS A 134 -6.57 6.61 14.56
CA LYS A 134 -7.77 7.46 14.61
C LYS A 134 -7.54 8.82 15.30
N PRO A 135 -6.87 8.92 16.45
CA PRO A 135 -6.63 10.21 17.12
C PRO A 135 -5.71 11.18 16.37
N HIS A 136 -5.00 10.70 15.35
CA HIS A 136 -4.03 11.47 14.56
C HIS A 136 -4.57 11.82 13.17
N LEU A 137 -5.84 11.52 12.90
CA LEU A 137 -6.49 11.97 11.67
C LEU A 137 -6.67 13.49 11.73
N PRO A 138 -6.49 14.21 10.61
CA PRO A 138 -6.71 15.64 10.59
C PRO A 138 -8.18 15.96 10.85
N ASP A 139 -8.43 17.04 11.59
CA ASP A 139 -9.78 17.51 11.90
C ASP A 139 -10.58 17.76 10.62
N GLU A 140 -11.87 17.42 10.69
CA GLU A 140 -12.85 17.72 9.64
C GLU A 140 -12.81 19.20 9.28
N GLY A 141 -12.49 19.51 8.02
CA GLY A 141 -12.49 20.88 7.49
C GLY A 141 -11.13 21.57 7.38
N SER A 142 -10.00 20.89 7.67
CA SER A 142 -8.68 21.42 7.30
C SER A 142 -8.40 21.27 5.78
N ASP A 143 -7.67 22.23 5.20
CA ASP A 143 -7.43 22.32 3.74
C ASP A 143 -6.68 21.09 3.17
N ASP A 144 -5.93 20.35 4.00
CA ASP A 144 -5.14 19.17 3.62
C ASP A 144 -5.82 17.81 3.98
N THR A 145 -7.14 17.78 4.17
CA THR A 145 -7.83 16.58 4.70
C THR A 145 -8.09 15.45 3.71
N ILE A 146 -8.17 15.74 2.41
CA ILE A 146 -8.74 14.80 1.43
C ILE A 146 -7.90 13.51 1.31
N VAL A 147 -6.57 13.66 1.19
CA VAL A 147 -5.69 12.51 1.00
C VAL A 147 -5.68 11.61 2.24
N PRO A 148 -5.52 12.15 3.47
CA PRO A 148 -5.70 11.37 4.70
C PRO A 148 -7.07 10.69 4.79
N GLN A 149 -8.17 11.34 4.45
CA GLN A 149 -9.50 10.71 4.51
C GLN A 149 -9.65 9.54 3.52
N VAL A 150 -9.13 9.68 2.29
CA VAL A 150 -9.14 8.58 1.31
C VAL A 150 -8.26 7.41 1.79
N GLN A 151 -7.10 7.70 2.37
CA GLN A 151 -6.24 6.67 2.97
C GLN A 151 -6.93 5.96 4.14
N TRP A 152 -7.59 6.73 5.01
CA TRP A 152 -8.34 6.19 6.15
C TRP A 152 -9.51 5.32 5.71
N LEU A 153 -10.27 5.76 4.70
CA LEU A 153 -11.34 4.96 4.09
C LEU A 153 -10.81 3.62 3.57
N TRP A 154 -9.66 3.63 2.89
CA TRP A 154 -9.04 2.40 2.41
C TRP A 154 -8.60 1.49 3.55
N VAL A 155 -7.92 2.04 4.55
CA VAL A 155 -7.39 1.28 5.69
C VAL A 155 -8.52 0.64 6.49
N THR A 156 -9.57 1.39 6.83
CA THR A 156 -10.74 0.88 7.58
C THR A 156 -11.47 -0.22 6.80
N LYS A 157 -11.64 -0.04 5.48
CA LYS A 157 -12.20 -1.08 4.60
C LYS A 157 -11.39 -2.37 4.64
N GLU A 158 -10.09 -2.27 4.43
CA GLU A 158 -9.20 -3.43 4.33
C GLU A 158 -9.06 -4.16 5.67
N LEU A 159 -9.04 -3.42 6.78
CA LEU A 159 -8.95 -3.98 8.13
C LEU A 159 -10.29 -4.49 8.69
N GLY A 160 -11.40 -4.27 7.98
CA GLY A 160 -12.72 -4.79 8.34
C GLY A 160 -13.50 -3.96 9.36
N ASP A 161 -13.13 -2.69 9.56
CA ASP A 161 -13.91 -1.77 10.39
C ASP A 161 -15.06 -1.16 9.57
N ALA A 162 -16.17 -1.88 9.55
CA ALA A 162 -17.34 -1.50 8.76
C ALA A 162 -17.97 -0.18 9.24
N GLN A 163 -17.88 0.13 10.53
CA GLN A 163 -18.47 1.35 11.07
C GLN A 163 -17.67 2.57 10.63
N GLU A 164 -16.36 2.59 10.90
CA GLU A 164 -15.48 3.71 10.52
C GLU A 164 -15.44 3.91 9.01
N HIS A 165 -15.45 2.81 8.25
CA HIS A 165 -15.54 2.86 6.80
C HIS A 165 -16.83 3.55 6.33
N SER A 166 -17.97 3.19 6.91
CA SER A 166 -19.25 3.80 6.56
C SER A 166 -19.34 5.28 6.92
N GLU A 167 -18.85 5.67 8.10
CA GLU A 167 -18.81 7.07 8.55
C GLU A 167 -17.93 7.91 7.61
N THR A 168 -16.69 7.48 7.37
CA THR A 168 -15.76 8.18 6.47
C THR A 168 -16.30 8.29 5.04
N LEU A 169 -16.99 7.25 4.55
CA LEU A 169 -17.63 7.27 3.23
C LEU A 169 -18.76 8.29 3.16
N LEU A 170 -19.56 8.42 4.21
CA LEU A 170 -20.63 9.41 4.29
C LEU A 170 -20.06 10.83 4.30
N ASP A 171 -18.99 11.08 5.06
CA ASP A 171 -18.33 12.39 5.11
C ASP A 171 -17.77 12.77 3.75
N LEU A 172 -17.01 11.85 3.13
CA LEU A 172 -16.49 12.04 1.78
C LEU A 172 -17.62 12.26 0.76
N SER A 173 -18.76 11.57 0.89
CA SER A 173 -19.89 11.72 -0.03
C SER A 173 -20.54 13.11 0.03
N GLN A 174 -20.49 13.79 1.19
CA GLN A 174 -20.97 15.16 1.34
C GLN A 174 -20.03 16.19 0.67
N MET A 175 -18.78 15.81 0.43
CA MET A 175 -17.78 16.61 -0.29
C MET A 175 -17.82 16.41 -1.82
N VAL A 176 -18.67 15.50 -2.31
CA VAL A 176 -18.80 15.20 -3.75
C VAL A 176 -19.77 16.16 -4.44
N SER A 177 -19.36 16.73 -5.57
CA SER A 177 -20.26 17.40 -6.51
C SER A 177 -20.40 16.61 -7.82
N THR A 178 -21.58 16.64 -8.43
CA THR A 178 -21.86 15.94 -9.70
C THR A 178 -21.59 16.85 -10.90
N THR A 179 -20.94 16.33 -11.94
CA THR A 179 -20.90 16.96 -13.27
C THR A 179 -22.08 16.54 -14.13
N SER A 180 -22.37 17.33 -15.17
CA SER A 180 -23.54 17.21 -16.06
C SER A 180 -23.58 15.95 -16.95
N ASP A 181 -22.63 15.03 -16.82
CA ASP A 181 -22.48 13.84 -17.66
C ASP A 181 -23.10 12.56 -17.07
N SER A 182 -23.99 12.68 -16.06
CA SER A 182 -24.72 11.56 -15.44
C SER A 182 -23.81 10.47 -14.83
N LYS A 183 -22.55 10.81 -14.52
CA LYS A 183 -21.60 9.96 -13.80
C LYS A 183 -21.35 10.57 -12.41
N ALA A 184 -21.30 9.73 -11.38
CA ALA A 184 -20.88 10.14 -10.04
C ALA A 184 -19.35 10.25 -10.03
N HIS A 185 -18.84 11.48 -10.06
CA HIS A 185 -17.42 11.77 -9.92
C HIS A 185 -17.20 12.28 -8.49
N VAL A 186 -16.31 11.67 -7.71
CA VAL A 186 -15.84 12.26 -6.45
C VAL A 186 -14.96 13.46 -6.80
N LEU A 187 -15.57 14.62 -6.96
CA LEU A 187 -14.88 15.89 -7.19
C LEU A 187 -14.16 16.32 -5.90
N LEU A 188 -12.94 15.85 -5.74
CA LEU A 188 -12.00 16.41 -4.78
C LEU A 188 -11.63 17.80 -5.30
N ARG A 189 -12.10 18.87 -4.66
CA ARG A 189 -11.62 20.24 -4.97
C ARG A 189 -10.22 20.38 -4.36
N PRO A 190 -9.14 20.49 -5.14
CA PRO A 190 -7.92 21.08 -4.62
C PRO A 190 -8.15 22.59 -4.54
N HIS A 191 -7.89 23.21 -3.39
CA HIS A 191 -8.04 24.66 -3.28
C HIS A 191 -6.86 25.39 -3.95
N SER A 192 -5.71 24.72 -4.15
CA SER A 192 -4.49 25.29 -4.74
C SER A 192 -4.00 24.58 -6.02
N PRO A 193 -3.41 25.30 -6.99
CA PRO A 193 -2.77 24.71 -8.17
C PRO A 193 -1.54 23.83 -7.87
N ASP A 194 -0.93 23.96 -6.69
CA ASP A 194 0.29 23.25 -6.30
C ASP A 194 0.05 21.82 -5.75
N ASP A 195 -1.19 21.50 -5.38
CA ASP A 195 -1.61 20.19 -4.83
C ASP A 195 -1.60 19.04 -5.87
N LYS A 196 -1.33 19.38 -7.13
CA LYS A 196 -1.39 18.46 -8.29
C LYS A 196 -0.24 17.46 -8.35
N ALA A 197 0.85 17.70 -7.62
CA ALA A 197 2.11 16.98 -7.82
C ALA A 197 2.23 15.64 -7.06
N THR A 198 1.36 15.39 -6.07
CA THR A 198 1.61 14.36 -5.04
C THR A 198 0.77 13.08 -5.19
N LEU A 199 -0.20 13.08 -6.11
CA LEU A 199 -1.17 11.99 -6.24
C LEU A 199 -0.81 11.07 -7.42
N THR A 200 0.03 10.07 -7.13
CA THR A 200 0.46 9.07 -8.11
C THR A 200 -0.67 8.09 -8.47
N ARG A 201 -0.58 7.61 -9.72
CA ARG A 201 -1.54 6.82 -10.52
C ARG A 201 -2.21 5.59 -9.87
N ASP A 202 -1.69 5.07 -8.77
CA ASP A 202 -2.02 3.71 -8.32
C ASP A 202 -3.19 3.64 -7.33
N THR A 203 -3.68 4.78 -6.83
CA THR A 203 -4.86 4.84 -5.94
C THR A 203 -6.15 5.16 -6.70
N LEU A 204 -6.07 5.57 -7.96
CA LEU A 204 -7.05 6.41 -8.65
C LEU A 204 -7.25 5.94 -10.08
N ARG A 205 -8.49 5.63 -10.50
CA ARG A 205 -8.70 5.07 -11.85
C ARG A 205 -8.56 6.08 -12.99
N CYS A 206 -8.83 7.38 -12.79
CA CYS A 206 -8.64 8.40 -13.85
C CYS A 206 -8.30 9.78 -13.26
N TYR A 207 -7.25 10.42 -13.79
CA TYR A 207 -6.93 11.85 -13.62
C TYR A 207 -7.21 12.56 -14.96
N ASP A 208 -8.05 13.61 -14.96
CA ASP A 208 -8.36 14.43 -16.14
C ASP A 208 -7.56 15.74 -16.10
N ALA A 209 -6.58 15.85 -17.01
CA ALA A 209 -5.62 16.95 -17.07
C ALA A 209 -6.20 18.26 -17.63
N GLU A 210 -7.31 18.22 -18.38
CA GLU A 210 -7.92 19.44 -18.93
C GLU A 210 -8.81 20.16 -17.91
N ARG A 211 -9.34 19.41 -16.93
CA ARG A 211 -10.30 19.93 -15.93
C ARG A 211 -9.78 19.96 -14.50
N ASN A 212 -8.60 19.40 -14.24
CA ASN A 212 -7.97 19.37 -12.92
C ASN A 212 -8.80 18.62 -11.86
N VAL A 213 -9.29 17.42 -12.19
CA VAL A 213 -10.17 16.60 -11.33
C VAL A 213 -9.63 15.16 -11.22
N MET A 214 -9.78 14.55 -10.04
CA MET A 214 -9.55 13.12 -9.81
C MET A 214 -10.85 12.33 -9.74
N LEU A 215 -10.89 11.13 -10.32
CA LEU A 215 -12.02 10.19 -10.20
C LEU A 215 -11.75 9.09 -9.16
N ALA A 216 -12.58 9.05 -8.10
CA ALA A 216 -12.89 7.81 -7.38
C ALA A 216 -14.30 7.35 -7.78
N VAL A 217 -14.41 6.13 -8.31
CA VAL A 217 -15.71 5.54 -8.67
C VAL A 217 -16.20 4.75 -7.46
N VAL A 218 -17.23 5.26 -6.79
CA VAL A 218 -17.96 4.52 -5.75
C VAL A 218 -19.22 3.95 -6.41
N ASP A 219 -19.24 2.63 -6.61
CA ASP A 219 -20.40 1.93 -7.18
C ASP A 219 -21.51 1.82 -6.13
N LYS A 220 -22.67 2.43 -6.40
CA LYS A 220 -23.86 2.43 -5.52
C LYS A 220 -24.50 1.05 -5.35
N SER A 221 -24.05 0.02 -6.07
CA SER A 221 -24.60 -1.34 -5.95
C SER A 221 -24.14 -2.13 -4.70
N TYR A 222 -23.20 -1.61 -3.92
CA TYR A 222 -22.61 -2.37 -2.79
C TYR A 222 -23.42 -2.36 -1.48
N SER A 223 -24.52 -1.60 -1.38
CA SER A 223 -25.32 -1.54 -0.14
C SER A 223 -26.30 -2.69 0.04
N SER A 224 -26.44 -3.63 -0.91
CA SER A 224 -27.50 -4.67 -0.86
C SER A 224 -27.04 -6.07 -0.44
N ASN A 225 -25.73 -6.36 -0.36
CA ASN A 225 -25.26 -7.75 -0.21
C ASN A 225 -24.63 -8.10 1.15
N TYR A 226 -24.89 -7.32 2.20
CA TYR A 226 -24.61 -7.72 3.58
C TYR A 226 -25.84 -8.41 4.21
N GLN A 227 -26.22 -9.56 3.66
CA GLN A 227 -26.92 -10.59 4.42
C GLN A 227 -26.08 -11.85 4.39
N ARG A 228 -25.66 -12.26 5.60
CA ARG A 228 -24.79 -13.40 5.91
C ARG A 228 -25.23 -14.69 5.21
N HIS A 229 -24.26 -15.42 4.67
CA HIS A 229 -24.20 -16.88 4.74
C HIS A 229 -22.77 -17.33 5.00
#